data_AF-A0A7K0LBU1-F1
#
_entry.id   AF-A0A7K0LBU1-F1
#
_cell.length_a   1.000
_cell.length_b   1.000
_cell.length_c   1.000
_cell.angle_alpha   90.00
_cell.angle_beta   90.00
_cell.angle_gamma   90.00
#
_symmetry.space_group_name_H-M   'P 1'
#
loop_
_entity.id
_entity.type
_entity.pdbx_description
1 polymer ?
#
loop_
_entity_poly.entity_id
_entity_poly.type
_entity_poly.pdbx_seq_one_letter_code
_entity_poly.pdbx_strand_id
1 'polypeptide(L)'
;TDTEAVHYVSFTLDLQTFVRQRSALKRAYPLLDWTTDGCSAPVVGSEGRSFNFRSACWRHDFGYRNFKRLGAFNEFVRLQIDEQFRLDTGTTCAPRVHTARFRCFAWAEVFFVAVRASG
;
A
#
# COMPACT_ATOMS: atom_id res chain seq x y z
N THR A 1 4.19 11.59 17.58
CA THR A 1 2.83 12.12 17.32
C THR A 1 2.10 11.21 16.35
N ASP A 2 0.80 11.39 16.15
CA ASP A 2 0.04 10.60 15.15
C ASP A 2 0.60 10.80 13.73
N THR A 3 0.99 12.03 13.39
CA THR A 3 1.64 12.34 12.10
C THR A 3 2.92 11.54 11.90
N GLU A 4 3.82 11.51 12.89
CA GLU A 4 5.07 10.73 12.81
C GLU A 4 4.80 9.23 12.67
N ALA A 5 3.81 8.71 13.38
CA ALA A 5 3.42 7.30 13.28
C ALA A 5 2.89 6.95 11.88
N VAL A 6 2.07 7.82 11.30
CA VAL A 6 1.54 7.63 9.93
C VAL A 6 2.67 7.66 8.91
N HIS A 7 3.61 8.61 9.01
CA HIS A 7 4.78 8.66 8.15
C HIS A 7 5.66 7.40 8.30
N TYR A 8 5.94 6.98 9.53
CA TYR A 8 6.75 5.79 9.81
C TYR A 8 6.16 4.53 9.18
N VAL A 9 4.86 4.30 9.40
CA VAL A 9 4.15 3.13 8.88
C VAL A 9 4.03 3.17 7.35
N SER A 10 3.76 4.34 6.78
CA SER A 10 3.55 4.51 5.34
C SER A 10 4.86 4.39 4.56
N PHE A 11 5.93 5.06 5.00
CA PHE A 11 7.11 5.32 4.16
C PHE A 11 8.44 4.79 4.71
N THR A 12 8.54 4.50 6.01
CA THR A 12 9.82 4.09 6.62
C THR A 12 9.94 2.58 6.75
N LEU A 13 8.86 1.90 7.13
CA LEU A 13 8.88 0.44 7.23
C LEU A 13 9.05 -0.20 5.85
N ASP A 14 9.77 -1.32 5.77
CA ASP A 14 9.63 -2.21 4.62
C ASP A 14 8.28 -2.97 4.70
N LEU A 15 7.77 -3.41 3.55
CA LEU A 15 6.47 -4.06 3.47
C LEU A 15 6.38 -5.33 4.33
N GLN A 16 7.45 -6.12 4.42
CA GLN A 16 7.43 -7.38 5.19
C GLN A 16 7.35 -7.10 6.69
N THR A 17 8.06 -6.07 7.17
CA THR A 17 7.96 -5.61 8.55
C THR A 17 6.59 -5.04 8.85
N PHE A 18 6.02 -4.22 7.95
CA PHE A 18 4.64 -3.76 8.08
C PHE A 18 3.66 -4.93 8.25
N VAL A 19 3.71 -5.93 7.35
CA VAL A 19 2.81 -7.09 7.42
C VAL A 19 2.99 -7.87 8.73
N ARG A 20 4.24 -8.16 9.11
CA ARG A 20 4.57 -8.89 10.33
C ARG A 20 4.12 -8.16 11.60
N GLN A 21 4.23 -6.83 11.61
CA GLN A 21 3.97 -6.01 12.80
C GLN A 21 2.61 -5.32 12.79
N ARG A 22 1.81 -5.43 11.73
CA ARG A 22 0.54 -4.69 11.56
C ARG A 22 -0.37 -4.74 12.79
N SER A 23 -0.54 -5.93 13.38
CA SER A 23 -1.36 -6.10 14.59
C SER A 23 -0.76 -5.42 15.83
N ALA A 24 0.56 -5.41 15.97
CA ALA A 24 1.24 -4.71 17.06
C ALA A 24 1.18 -3.19 16.86
N LEU A 25 1.42 -2.71 15.65
CA LEU A 25 1.28 -1.29 15.28
C LEU A 25 -0.14 -0.79 15.51
N LYS A 26 -1.16 -1.59 15.17
CA LYS A 26 -2.57 -1.26 15.47
C LYS A 26 -2.84 -1.08 16.96
N ARG A 27 -2.22 -1.90 17.82
CA ARG A 27 -2.33 -1.74 19.29
C ARG A 27 -1.55 -0.54 19.81
N ALA A 28 -0.40 -0.24 19.21
CA ALA A 28 0.43 0.91 19.60
C ALA A 28 -0.21 2.25 19.20
N TYR A 29 -0.92 2.27 18.06
CA TYR A 29 -1.56 3.46 17.52
C TYR A 29 -3.07 3.23 17.29
N PRO A 30 -3.86 3.04 18.37
CA PRO A 30 -5.26 2.63 18.25
C PRO A 30 -6.19 3.72 17.70
N LEU A 31 -5.76 4.99 17.74
CA LEU A 31 -6.53 6.13 17.21
C LEU A 31 -6.40 6.29 15.69
N LEU A 32 -5.38 5.67 15.08
CA LEU A 32 -5.19 5.68 13.64
C LEU A 32 -6.21 4.76 12.95
N ASP A 33 -6.52 5.10 11.71
CA ASP A 33 -7.41 4.31 10.86
C ASP A 33 -6.67 3.10 10.28
N TRP A 34 -6.98 1.91 10.80
CA TRP A 34 -6.45 0.63 10.31
C TRP A 34 -7.45 -0.13 9.44
N THR A 35 -8.55 0.50 9.04
CA THR A 35 -9.54 -0.10 8.14
C THR A 35 -8.97 -0.19 6.72
N THR A 36 -9.43 -1.18 5.98
CA THR A 36 -8.99 -1.42 4.60
C THR A 36 -10.11 -2.11 3.86
N ASP A 37 -10.42 -1.61 2.67
CA ASP A 37 -11.26 -2.25 1.66
C ASP A 37 -10.42 -3.06 0.67
N GLY A 38 -9.10 -3.04 0.82
CA GLY A 38 -8.17 -3.77 -0.01
C GLY A 38 -7.88 -2.99 -1.28
N CYS A 39 -7.71 -3.68 -2.40
CA CYS A 39 -7.46 -2.99 -3.66
C CYS A 39 -8.77 -2.55 -4.29
N SER A 40 -9.12 -1.27 -4.15
CA SER A 40 -10.33 -0.66 -4.71
C SER A 40 -10.22 -0.39 -6.22
N ALA A 41 -8.99 -0.25 -6.72
CA ALA A 41 -8.70 -0.13 -8.15
C ALA A 41 -7.44 -0.93 -8.52
N PRO A 42 -7.43 -1.59 -9.69
CA PRO A 42 -8.57 -1.82 -10.59
C PRO A 42 -9.54 -2.88 -10.03
N VAL A 43 -10.75 -3.00 -10.62
CA VAL A 43 -11.83 -3.90 -10.17
C VAL A 43 -11.51 -5.41 -10.22
N VAL A 44 -10.27 -5.77 -10.55
CA VAL A 44 -9.77 -7.16 -10.59
C VAL A 44 -9.50 -7.73 -9.19
N GLY A 45 -9.61 -6.91 -8.12
CA GLY A 45 -9.37 -7.33 -6.74
C GLY A 45 -7.89 -7.36 -6.37
N SER A 46 -7.56 -7.86 -5.17
CA SER A 46 -6.19 -7.77 -4.62
C SER A 46 -5.24 -8.91 -5.00
N GLU A 47 -5.76 -9.97 -5.62
CA GLU A 47 -4.99 -11.15 -5.94
C GLU A 47 -5.49 -11.84 -7.19
N GLY A 48 -4.58 -12.50 -7.88
CA GLY A 48 -4.87 -13.31 -9.05
C GLY A 48 -3.81 -14.38 -9.24
N ARG A 49 -3.93 -15.17 -10.29
CA ARG A 49 -2.97 -16.27 -10.57
C ARG A 49 -1.51 -15.81 -10.61
N SER A 50 -1.25 -14.56 -11.01
CA SER A 50 0.09 -14.02 -11.22
C SER A 50 0.53 -12.95 -10.21
N PHE A 51 -0.32 -12.52 -9.27
CA PHE A 51 0.00 -11.44 -8.33
C PHE A 51 -0.76 -11.59 -7.00
N ASN A 52 -0.22 -11.00 -5.95
CA ASN A 52 -0.95 -10.77 -4.70
C ASN A 52 -0.45 -9.46 -4.10
N PHE A 53 -1.29 -8.43 -4.17
CA PHE A 53 -0.99 -7.07 -3.74
C PHE A 53 -1.78 -6.65 -2.50
N ARG A 54 -2.42 -7.62 -1.83
CA ARG A 54 -3.26 -7.36 -0.66
C ARG A 54 -2.53 -6.56 0.42
N SER A 55 -1.30 -6.95 0.74
CA SER A 55 -0.47 -6.25 1.72
C SER A 55 -0.08 -4.83 1.29
N ALA A 56 0.17 -4.62 0.00
CA ALA A 56 0.47 -3.29 -0.55
C ALA A 56 -0.76 -2.38 -0.45
N CYS A 57 -1.94 -2.88 -0.80
CA CYS A 57 -3.20 -2.14 -0.70
C CYS A 57 -3.55 -1.82 0.77
N TRP A 58 -3.30 -2.73 1.71
CA TRP A 58 -3.48 -2.44 3.14
C TRP A 58 -2.66 -1.26 3.62
N ARG A 59 -1.45 -1.09 3.08
CA ARG A 59 -0.58 0.03 3.44
C ARG A 59 -0.94 1.32 2.73
N HIS A 60 -1.33 1.22 1.46
CA HIS A 60 -1.88 2.33 0.67
C HIS A 60 -3.11 2.93 1.35
N ASP A 61 -4.09 2.09 1.73
CA ASP A 61 -5.29 2.50 2.46
C ASP A 61 -4.95 3.19 3.78
N PHE A 62 -4.01 2.63 4.54
CA PHE A 62 -3.56 3.22 5.80
C PHE A 62 -3.04 4.63 5.59
N GLY A 63 -2.16 4.85 4.61
CA GLY A 63 -1.65 6.17 4.27
C GLY A 63 -2.79 7.12 3.87
N TYR A 64 -3.60 6.73 2.88
CA TYR A 64 -4.70 7.54 2.36
C TYR A 64 -5.67 7.99 3.46
N ARG A 65 -6.15 7.05 4.29
CA ARG A 65 -7.15 7.33 5.32
C ARG A 65 -6.60 8.25 6.40
N ASN A 66 -5.38 7.99 6.88
CA ASN A 66 -4.82 8.74 7.98
C ASN A 66 -4.33 10.14 7.56
N PHE A 67 -3.67 10.27 6.41
CA PHE A 67 -3.28 11.61 5.92
C PHE A 67 -4.51 12.49 5.66
N LYS A 68 -5.63 11.92 5.17
CA LYS A 68 -6.90 12.65 5.03
C LYS A 68 -7.46 13.08 6.38
N ARG A 69 -7.51 12.17 7.36
CA ARG A 69 -8.02 12.46 8.72
C ARG A 69 -7.19 13.51 9.46
N LEU A 70 -5.88 13.54 9.23
CA LEU A 70 -4.97 14.52 9.83
C LEU A 70 -4.94 15.88 9.09
N GLY A 71 -5.73 16.05 8.02
CA GLY A 71 -5.73 17.29 7.23
C GLY A 71 -4.44 17.54 6.45
N ALA A 72 -3.61 16.52 6.26
CA ALA A 72 -2.30 16.60 5.60
C ALA A 72 -2.32 15.99 4.17
N PHE A 73 -3.49 15.60 3.66
CA PHE A 73 -3.63 15.01 2.35
C PHE A 73 -3.68 16.09 1.25
N ASN A 74 -2.64 16.12 0.42
CA ASN A 74 -2.52 16.95 -0.78
C ASN A 74 -1.91 16.12 -1.91
N GLU A 75 -1.78 16.70 -3.11
CA GLU A 75 -1.29 15.94 -4.26
C GLU A 75 0.15 15.45 -4.10
N PHE A 76 0.99 16.19 -3.39
CA PHE A 76 2.35 15.74 -3.10
C PHE A 76 2.35 14.49 -2.21
N VAL A 77 1.58 14.49 -1.12
CA VAL A 77 1.45 13.34 -0.22
C VAL A 77 0.78 12.17 -0.93
N ARG A 78 -0.24 12.42 -1.75
CA ARG A 78 -0.87 11.40 -2.59
C ARG A 78 0.15 10.73 -3.51
N LEU A 79 0.97 11.51 -4.22
CA LEU A 79 2.00 10.98 -5.09
C LEU A 79 3.00 10.10 -4.32
N GLN A 80 3.40 10.51 -3.11
CA GLN A 80 4.27 9.69 -2.26
C GLN A 80 3.62 8.37 -1.86
N ILE A 81 2.33 8.36 -1.52
CA ILE A 81 1.59 7.14 -1.18
C ILE A 81 1.47 6.21 -2.40
N ASP A 82 1.14 6.76 -3.57
CA ASP A 82 1.00 5.98 -4.80
C ASP A 82 2.34 5.39 -5.27
N GLU A 83 3.44 6.14 -5.16
CA GLU A 83 4.79 5.62 -5.48
C GLU A 83 5.23 4.57 -4.47
N GLN A 84 4.94 4.76 -3.18
CA GLN A 84 5.23 3.76 -2.17
C GLN A 84 4.46 2.45 -2.42
N PHE A 85 3.22 2.54 -2.90
CA PHE A 85 2.44 1.39 -3.33
C PHE A 85 3.06 0.68 -4.55
N ARG A 86 3.61 1.43 -5.51
CA ARG A 86 4.38 0.85 -6.64
C ARG A 86 5.61 0.07 -6.15
N LEU A 87 6.35 0.62 -5.18
CA LEU A 87 7.48 -0.07 -4.56
C LEU A 87 7.05 -1.36 -3.83
N ASP A 88 5.90 -1.34 -3.16
CA ASP A 88 5.36 -2.48 -2.44
C ASP A 88 4.94 -3.62 -3.35
N THR A 89 4.16 -3.29 -4.38
CA THR A 89 3.77 -4.26 -5.40
C THR A 89 5.00 -4.87 -6.06
N GLY A 90 6.01 -4.07 -6.40
CA GLY A 90 7.31 -4.57 -6.88
C GLY A 90 8.02 -5.52 -5.92
N THR A 91 8.02 -5.20 -4.62
CA THR A 91 8.59 -6.05 -3.55
C THR A 91 7.90 -7.41 -3.48
N THR A 92 6.57 -7.46 -3.66
CA THR A 92 5.84 -8.73 -3.72
C THR A 92 6.13 -9.56 -4.98
N CYS A 93 6.59 -8.91 -6.05
CA CYS A 93 6.91 -9.57 -7.32
C CYS A 93 8.32 -10.17 -7.34
N ALA A 94 9.30 -9.50 -6.73
CA ALA A 94 10.71 -9.88 -6.75
C ALA A 94 11.01 -11.38 -6.45
N PRO A 95 10.43 -12.02 -5.42
CA PRO A 95 10.77 -13.42 -5.08
C PRO A 95 10.17 -14.46 -6.04
N ARG A 96 9.30 -14.07 -6.98
CA ARG A 96 8.64 -15.01 -7.89
C ARG A 96 9.60 -15.58 -8.94
N VAL A 97 9.30 -16.76 -9.47
CA VAL A 97 10.00 -17.35 -10.63
C VAL A 97 9.84 -16.49 -11.88
N HIS A 98 10.77 -16.55 -12.82
CA HIS A 98 10.90 -15.60 -13.95
C HIS A 98 9.59 -15.26 -14.68
N THR A 99 8.82 -16.26 -15.12
CA THR A 99 7.58 -16.03 -15.88
C THR A 99 6.48 -15.40 -15.01
N ALA A 100 6.35 -15.85 -13.76
CA ALA A 100 5.40 -15.28 -12.80
C ALA A 100 5.82 -13.87 -12.34
N ARG A 101 7.13 -13.61 -12.24
CA ARG A 101 7.71 -12.32 -11.88
C ARG A 101 7.39 -11.26 -12.93
N PHE A 102 7.62 -11.57 -14.21
CA PHE A 102 7.29 -10.65 -15.31
C PHE A 102 5.80 -10.27 -15.30
N ARG A 103 4.92 -11.27 -15.20
CA ARG A 103 3.47 -11.04 -15.12
C ARG A 103 3.08 -10.23 -13.89
N CYS A 104 3.71 -10.49 -12.75
CA CYS A 104 3.47 -9.73 -11.53
C CYS A 104 3.83 -8.24 -11.71
N PHE A 105 4.99 -7.93 -12.29
CA PHE A 105 5.37 -6.52 -12.55
C PHE A 105 4.45 -5.84 -13.55
N ALA A 106 3.95 -6.55 -14.57
CA ALA A 106 2.93 -6.01 -15.46
C ALA A 106 1.65 -5.63 -14.70
N TRP A 107 1.21 -6.47 -13.76
CA TRP A 107 0.08 -6.14 -12.89
C TRP A 107 0.40 -4.98 -11.93
N ALA A 108 1.62 -4.92 -11.37
CA ALA A 108 2.03 -3.83 -10.49
C ALA A 108 1.88 -2.46 -11.18
N GLU A 109 2.27 -2.38 -12.45
CA GLU A 109 2.11 -1.16 -13.25
C GLU A 109 0.64 -0.83 -13.51
N VAL A 110 -0.18 -1.83 -13.85
CA VAL A 110 -1.63 -1.62 -14.04
C VAL A 110 -2.29 -1.06 -12.78
N PHE A 111 -1.93 -1.59 -11.60
CA PHE A 111 -2.46 -1.08 -10.33
C PHE A 111 -1.98 0.33 -10.03
N PHE A 112 -0.69 0.62 -10.27
CA PHE A 112 -0.14 1.96 -10.09
C PHE A 112 -0.86 2.99 -10.97
N VAL A 113 -1.02 2.70 -12.27
CA VAL A 113 -1.76 3.58 -13.19
C VAL A 113 -3.20 3.77 -12.72
N ALA A 114 -3.86 2.71 -12.26
CA ALA A 114 -5.23 2.78 -11.76
C ALA A 114 -5.36 3.73 -10.56
N VAL A 115 -4.52 3.59 -9.53
CA VAL A 115 -4.59 4.46 -8.34
C VAL A 115 -4.22 5.91 -8.67
N ARG A 116 -3.29 6.14 -9.62
CA ARG A 116 -2.97 7.48 -10.11
C ARG A 116 -4.15 8.14 -10.81
N ALA A 117 -4.94 7.37 -11.56
CA ALA A 117 -6.10 7.88 -12.28
C ALA A 117 -7.34 8.08 -11.39
N SER A 118 -7.50 7.32 -10.30
CA SER A 118 -8.74 7.26 -9.52
C SER A 118 -8.76 8.09 -8.24
N GLY A 119 -7.63 8.66 -7.82
CA GLY A 119 -7.57 9.43 -6.57
C GLY A 119 -8.15 10.84 -6.65
#